data_AF-A0A5A8A3K6-F1
#
_entry.id   AF-A0A5A8A3K6-F1
#
_cell.length_a   1.000
_cell.length_b   1.000
_cell.length_c   1.000
_cell.angle_alpha   90.00
_cell.angle_beta   90.00
_cell.angle_gamma   90.00
#
_symmetry.space_group_name_H-M   'P 1'
#
loop_
_entity.id
_entity.type
_entity.pdbx_description
1 polymer ?
#
loop_
_entity_poly.entity_id
_entity_poly.type
_entity_poly.pdbx_seq_one_letter_code
_entity_poly.pdbx_strand_id
1 'polypeptide(L)' 'MTELERVEREIATLQESVRTSTRALSDPNLSVEGANRERASIELYQRHLGYLLTKRDDLQALSED' A
#
# COMPACT_ATOMS: atom_id res chain seq x y z
N MET A 1 12.20 12.83 13.00
CA MET A 1 11.32 12.17 12.02
C MET A 1 10.02 12.95 11.99
N THR A 2 9.70 13.58 10.86
CA THR A 2 8.46 14.33 10.67
C THR A 2 7.30 13.37 10.42
N GLU A 3 6.07 13.87 10.54
CA GLU A 3 4.89 13.08 10.17
C GLU A 3 4.90 12.73 8.67
N LEU A 4 5.38 13.65 7.82
CA LEU A 4 5.55 13.42 6.39
C LEU A 4 6.50 12.26 6.10
N GLU A 5 7.70 12.24 6.71
CA GLU A 5 8.67 11.14 6.56
C GLU A 5 8.09 9.79 7.02
N ARG A 6 7.23 9.79 8.04
CA ARG A 6 6.55 8.58 8.50
C ARG A 6 5.53 8.08 7.47
N VAL A 7 4.71 8.99 6.93
CA VAL A 7 3.71 8.67 5.90
C VAL A 7 4.39 8.14 4.63
N GLU A 8 5.49 8.74 4.18
CA GLU A 8 6.24 8.29 3.00
C GLU A 8 6.81 6.87 3.19
N ARG A 9 7.35 6.55 4.37
CA ARG A 9 7.82 5.19 4.69
C ARG A 9 6.69 4.18 4.69
N GLU A 10 5.52 4.56 5.19
CA GLU A 10 4.33 3.70 5.22
C GLU A 10 3.79 3.44 3.81
N ILE A 11 3.74 4.48 2.96
CA ILE A 11 3.41 4.35 1.53
C ILE A 11 4.36 3.36 0.85
N ALA A 12 5.67 3.51 1.04
CA ALA A 12 6.66 2.61 0.43
C ALA A 12 6.46 1.15 0.88
N THR A 13 6.15 0.94 2.17
CA THR A 13 5.88 -0.39 2.73
C THR A 13 4.64 -1.03 2.12
N LEU A 14 3.55 -0.26 1.96
CA LEU A 14 2.31 -0.76 1.36
C LEU A 14 2.47 -1.02 -0.14
N GLN A 15 3.22 -0.19 -0.86
CA GLN A 15 3.53 -0.43 -2.27
C GLN A 15 4.28 -1.75 -2.47
N GLU A 16 5.27 -2.04 -1.62
CA GLU A 16 5.99 -3.32 -1.68
C GLU A 16 5.09 -4.51 -1.27
N SER A 17 4.18 -4.30 -0.33
CA SER A 17 3.17 -5.31 0.04
C SER A 17 2.24 -5.64 -1.13
N VAL A 18 1.72 -4.62 -1.83
CA VAL A 18 0.92 -4.81 -3.05
C VAL A 18 1.70 -5.57 -4.11
N ARG A 19 2.97 -5.21 -4.33
CA ARG A 19 3.85 -5.88 -5.30
C ARG A 19 4.04 -7.36 -4.95
N THR A 20 4.27 -7.65 -3.67
CA THR A 20 4.47 -9.01 -3.17
C THR A 20 3.23 -9.86 -3.36
N SER A 21 2.05 -9.38 -2.95
CA SER A 21 0.78 -10.09 -3.15
C SER A 21 0.44 -10.28 -4.63
N THR A 22 0.73 -9.28 -5.47
CA THR A 22 0.54 -9.38 -6.92
C THR A 22 1.45 -10.45 -7.53
N ARG A 23 2.70 -10.56 -7.05
CA ARG A 23 3.62 -11.61 -7.48
C ARG A 23 3.15 -12.99 -7.02
N ALA A 24 2.61 -13.11 -5.81
CA ALA A 24 2.05 -14.36 -5.30
C ALA A 24 0.90 -14.87 -6.19
N LEU A 25 0.05 -13.97 -6.70
CA LEU A 25 -1.01 -14.31 -7.66
C LEU A 25 -0.51 -14.85 -9.00
N SER A 26 0.77 -14.69 -9.32
CA SER A 26 1.38 -15.27 -10.53
C SER A 26 1.86 -16.72 -10.33
N ASP A 27 1.81 -17.26 -9.11
CA ASP A 27 2.17 -18.65 -8.82
C ASP A 27 1.07 -19.60 -9.32
N PRO A 28 1.35 -20.47 -10.31
CA PRO A 28 0.36 -21.42 -10.83
C PRO A 28 -0.05 -22.50 -9.81
N ASN A 29 0.70 -22.67 -8.71
CA ASN A 29 0.39 -23.61 -7.64
C ASN A 29 -0.44 -22.99 -6.51
N LEU A 30 -0.76 -21.69 -6.60
CA LEU A 30 -1.55 -21.03 -5.57
C LEU A 30 -2.98 -21.58 -5.56
N SER A 31 -3.45 -21.95 -4.37
CA SER A 31 -4.83 -22.42 -4.21
C SER A 31 -5.83 -21.29 -4.50
N VAL A 32 -7.07 -21.66 -4.85
CA VAL A 32 -8.15 -20.67 -5.08
C VAL A 32 -8.39 -19.82 -3.83
N GLU A 33 -8.35 -20.42 -2.64
CA GLU A 33 -8.47 -19.69 -1.37
C GLU A 33 -7.30 -18.74 -1.15
N GLY A 34 -6.07 -19.19 -1.43
CA GLY A 34 -4.87 -18.36 -1.38
C GLY A 34 -4.97 -17.16 -2.33
N ALA A 35 -5.41 -17.39 -3.57
CA ALA A 35 -5.61 -16.33 -4.55
C ALA A 35 -6.68 -15.32 -4.11
N ASN A 36 -7.78 -15.79 -3.51
CA ASN A 36 -8.80 -14.89 -2.98
C ASN A 36 -8.29 -14.06 -1.80
N ARG A 37 -7.47 -14.67 -0.93
CA ARG A 37 -6.81 -13.95 0.17
C ARG A 37 -5.86 -12.88 -0.34
N GLU A 38 -5.02 -13.19 -1.32
CA GLU A 38 -4.09 -12.20 -1.90
C GLU A 38 -4.83 -11.05 -2.58
N ARG A 39 -5.94 -11.32 -3.29
CA ARG A 39 -6.78 -10.27 -3.86
C ARG A 39 -7.38 -9.35 -2.79
N ALA A 40 -7.93 -9.93 -1.72
CA ALA A 40 -8.49 -9.15 -0.61
C ALA A 40 -7.41 -8.30 0.10
N SER A 41 -6.20 -8.85 0.27
CA SER A 41 -5.05 -8.11 0.79
C SER A 41 -4.70 -6.91 -0.11
N ILE A 42 -4.62 -7.12 -1.43
CA ILE A 42 -4.33 -6.05 -2.40
C ILE A 42 -5.36 -4.93 -2.32
N GLU A 43 -6.65 -5.26 -2.30
CA GLU A 43 -7.73 -4.26 -2.18
C GLU A 43 -7.59 -3.43 -0.91
N LEU A 44 -7.27 -4.08 0.22
CA LEU A 44 -7.06 -3.40 1.50
C LEU A 44 -5.83 -2.47 1.46
N TYR A 45 -4.71 -2.94 0.91
CA TYR A 45 -3.50 -2.13 0.78
C TYR A 45 -3.69 -0.95 -0.16
N GLN A 46 -4.38 -1.13 -1.29
CA GLN A 46 -4.68 -0.06 -2.23
C GLN A 46 -5.59 1.00 -1.62
N ARG A 47 -6.61 0.59 -0.85
CA ARG A 47 -7.46 1.53 -0.11
C ARG A 47 -6.67 2.33 0.91
N HIS A 48 -5.77 1.68 1.64
CA HIS A 48 -4.92 2.37 2.61
C HIS A 48 -3.91 3.32 1.93
N LEU A 49 -3.32 2.91 0.81
CA LEU A 49 -2.46 3.77 0.00
C LEU A 49 -3.20 5.04 -0.44
N GLY A 50 -4.44 4.93 -0.88
CA GLY A 50 -5.26 6.10 -1.23
C GLY A 50 -5.37 7.11 -0.09
N TYR A 51 -5.65 6.64 1.13
CA TYR A 51 -5.70 7.48 2.32
C TYR A 51 -4.36 8.16 2.62
N LEU A 52 -3.25 7.41 2.58
CA LEU A 52 -1.92 7.95 2.89
C LEU A 52 -1.42 8.94 1.84
N LEU A 53 -1.77 8.73 0.56
CA LEU A 53 -1.43 9.68 -0.50
C LEU A 53 -2.12 11.02 -0.27
N THR A 54 -3.43 11.03 0.03
CA THR A 54 -4.15 12.26 0.40
C THR A 54 -3.50 12.92 1.61
N LYS A 55 -3.20 12.15 2.66
CA LYS A 55 -2.56 12.67 3.87
C LYS A 55 -1.16 13.26 3.59
N ARG A 56 -0.38 12.64 2.71
CA ARG A 56 0.94 13.15 2.30
C ARG A 56 0.78 14.50 1.62
N ASP A 57 -0.16 14.61 0.69
CA ASP A 57 -0.39 15.84 -0.08
C ASP A 57 -0.81 16.99 0.86
N ASP A 58 -1.68 16.71 1.85
CA ASP A 58 -2.06 17.68 2.90
C ASP A 58 -0.85 18.12 3.75
N LEU A 59 0.01 17.18 4.15
CA LEU A 59 1.22 17.48 4.96
C LEU A 59 2.28 18.25 4.16
N GLN A 60 2.39 17.99 2.85
CA GLN A 60 3.27 18.74 1.96
C GLN A 60 2.78 20.17 1.82
N ALA A 61 1.48 20.40 1.58
CA ALA A 61 0.91 21.73 1.50
C ALA A 61 1.16 22.56 2.78
N LEU A 62 0.99 21.95 3.96
CA LEU A 62 1.26 22.61 5.25
C LEU A 62 2.74 22.89 5.51
N SER A 63 3.65 22.24 4.77
CA SER A 63 5.09 22.46 4.90
C SER A 63 5.62 23.52 3.92
N GLU A 64 4.82 23.90 2.93
CA GLU A 64 5.15 24.90 1.90
C GLU A 64 4.64 26.32 2.26
N ASP A 65 3.74 26.43 3.24
CA ASP A 65 3.25 27.68 3.87
C ASP A 65 4.16 28.16 5.02
#